data_AF-A0A2N9FRC5-F1
#
_entry.id   AF-A0A2N9FRC5-F1
#
_cell.length_a   1.000
_cell.length_b   1.000
_cell.length_c   1.000
_cell.angle_alpha   90.00
_cell.angle_beta   90.00
_cell.angle_gamma   90.00
#
_symmetry.space_group_name_H-M   'P 1'
#
loop_
_entity.id
_entity.type
_entity.pdbx_description
1 polymer ?
#
loop_
_entity_poly.entity_id
_entity_poly.type
_entity_poly.pdbx_seq_one_letter_code
_entity_poly.pdbx_strand_id
1 'polypeptide(L)'
;MEESSKASIVNRLLALKRKSGKSYSQIAEETGLTNVYVGQLLRRQAQLKPDTAPKLLAALPDLPDDLLQEMMRPPLRSYDPHLIQDPTIYRLNEAVMHFGESIKEIINEDFGDGIMSAIDFYCSVDKIKGADGKERAVITFDGKYLPHTEQHLSSCPSCLFIGHHVGPQVEPAAESNPLNSLIYDTVKLTTLCC
;
A
#
# COMPACT_ATOMS: atom_id res chain seq x y z
N MET A 1 -21.49 -15.22 -23.53
CA MET A 1 -20.14 -15.47 -23.02
C MET A 1 -20.26 -15.50 -21.51
N GLU A 2 -20.14 -16.66 -20.88
CA GLU A 2 -20.04 -16.70 -19.41
C GLU A 2 -18.76 -15.99 -19.00
N GLU A 3 -18.89 -14.97 -18.17
CA GLU A 3 -17.75 -14.26 -17.59
C GLU A 3 -17.01 -15.25 -16.67
N SER A 4 -15.81 -15.67 -17.07
CA SER A 4 -15.05 -16.67 -16.33
C SER A 4 -14.67 -16.11 -14.95
N SER A 5 -15.05 -16.81 -13.88
CA SER A 5 -14.73 -16.36 -12.52
C SER A 5 -13.21 -16.27 -12.31
N LYS A 6 -12.76 -15.31 -11.47
CA LYS A 6 -11.33 -15.16 -11.11
C LYS A 6 -10.72 -16.50 -10.68
N ALA A 7 -11.45 -17.31 -9.90
CA ALA A 7 -11.01 -18.62 -9.46
C ALA A 7 -10.76 -19.59 -10.63
N SER A 8 -11.66 -19.61 -11.63
CA SER A 8 -11.50 -20.43 -12.84
C SER A 8 -10.26 -20.03 -13.65
N ILE A 9 -10.07 -18.71 -13.87
CA ILE A 9 -8.89 -18.17 -14.57
C ILE A 9 -7.59 -18.55 -13.83
N VAL A 10 -7.55 -18.35 -12.51
CA VAL A 10 -6.38 -18.70 -11.69
C VAL A 10 -6.10 -20.21 -11.75
N ASN A 11 -7.11 -21.06 -11.70
CA ASN A 11 -6.92 -22.50 -11.81
C ASN A 11 -6.31 -22.92 -13.15
N ARG A 12 -6.75 -22.31 -14.25
CA ARG A 12 -6.17 -22.51 -15.59
C ARG A 12 -4.71 -22.06 -15.65
N LEU A 13 -4.38 -20.87 -15.13
CA LEU A 13 -3.01 -20.35 -15.06
C LEU A 13 -2.09 -21.24 -14.23
N LEU A 14 -2.54 -21.68 -13.05
CA LEU A 14 -1.77 -22.58 -12.19
C LEU A 14 -1.59 -23.97 -12.83
N ALA A 15 -2.56 -24.46 -13.61
CA ALA A 15 -2.42 -25.70 -14.37
C ALA A 15 -1.34 -25.59 -15.45
N LEU A 16 -1.27 -24.47 -16.17
CA LEU A 16 -0.22 -24.20 -17.16
C LEU A 16 1.16 -24.15 -16.52
N LYS A 17 1.31 -23.43 -15.39
CA LYS A 17 2.56 -23.43 -14.62
C LYS A 17 2.95 -24.85 -14.22
N ARG A 18 2.02 -25.65 -13.67
CA ARG A 18 2.30 -27.06 -13.31
C ARG A 18 2.75 -27.89 -14.52
N LYS A 19 2.05 -27.76 -15.66
CA LYS A 19 2.38 -28.47 -16.91
C LYS A 19 3.77 -28.12 -17.43
N SER A 20 4.20 -26.87 -17.27
CA SER A 20 5.54 -26.43 -17.69
C SER A 20 6.69 -27.10 -16.91
N GLY A 21 6.42 -27.64 -15.72
CA GLY A 21 7.45 -28.20 -14.83
C GLY A 21 8.36 -27.16 -14.16
N LYS A 22 8.26 -25.87 -14.52
CA LYS A 22 9.11 -24.79 -14.00
C LYS A 22 8.73 -24.37 -12.59
N SER A 23 9.71 -23.96 -11.79
CA SER A 23 9.51 -23.28 -10.49
C SER A 23 9.14 -21.81 -10.69
N TYR A 24 8.65 -21.14 -9.65
CA TYR A 24 8.41 -19.69 -9.72
C TYR A 24 9.72 -18.92 -9.91
N SER A 25 10.82 -19.37 -9.30
CA SER A 25 12.15 -18.76 -9.46
C SER A 25 12.70 -18.89 -10.88
N GLN A 26 12.49 -20.04 -11.54
CA GLN A 26 12.90 -20.22 -12.94
C GLN A 26 12.15 -19.26 -13.88
N ILE A 27 10.82 -19.13 -13.71
CA ILE A 27 10.03 -18.19 -14.50
C ILE A 27 10.44 -16.73 -14.18
N ALA A 28 10.76 -16.44 -12.92
CA ALA A 28 11.26 -15.13 -12.51
C ALA A 28 12.59 -14.78 -13.20
N GLU A 29 13.56 -15.69 -13.25
CA GLU A 29 14.82 -15.52 -13.97
C GLU A 29 14.59 -15.23 -15.47
N GLU A 30 13.71 -16.00 -16.12
CA GLU A 30 13.42 -15.83 -17.55
C GLU A 30 12.67 -14.52 -17.86
N THR A 31 11.87 -14.02 -16.92
CA THR A 31 11.06 -12.79 -17.12
C THR A 31 11.74 -11.52 -16.61
N GLY A 32 12.69 -11.64 -15.68
CA GLY A 32 13.27 -10.53 -14.93
C GLY A 32 12.34 -9.97 -13.85
N LEU A 33 11.32 -10.72 -13.43
CA LEU A 33 10.40 -10.38 -12.34
C LEU A 33 10.83 -11.07 -11.05
N THR A 34 10.34 -10.62 -9.89
CA THR A 34 10.54 -11.40 -8.64
C THR A 34 9.67 -12.66 -8.66
N ASN A 35 10.11 -13.71 -7.96
CA ASN A 35 9.36 -14.97 -7.88
C ASN A 35 7.97 -14.82 -7.25
N VAL A 36 7.81 -13.92 -6.27
CA VAL A 36 6.51 -13.60 -5.69
C VAL A 36 5.65 -12.85 -6.70
N TYR A 37 6.20 -11.90 -7.46
CA TYR A 37 5.43 -11.17 -8.48
C TYR A 37 4.91 -12.09 -9.59
N VAL A 38 5.73 -13.06 -10.05
CA VAL A 38 5.26 -14.13 -10.95
C VAL A 38 4.10 -14.91 -10.31
N GLY A 39 4.20 -15.24 -9.02
CA GLY A 39 3.10 -15.82 -8.26
C GLY A 39 1.83 -14.96 -8.25
N GLN A 40 1.97 -13.65 -8.04
CA GLN A 40 0.85 -12.71 -8.04
C GLN A 40 0.20 -12.58 -9.44
N LEU A 41 0.99 -12.63 -10.52
CA LEU A 41 0.47 -12.66 -11.88
C LEU A 41 -0.41 -13.89 -12.12
N LEU A 42 0.10 -15.08 -11.80
CA LEU A 42 -0.63 -16.35 -11.97
C LEU A 42 -1.86 -16.47 -11.05
N ARG A 43 -1.89 -15.72 -9.94
CA ARG A 43 -3.02 -15.64 -9.01
C ARG A 43 -3.99 -14.48 -9.29
N ARG A 44 -3.79 -13.73 -10.38
CA ARG A 44 -4.58 -12.52 -10.71
C ARG A 44 -4.65 -11.53 -9.55
N GLN A 45 -3.49 -11.21 -8.98
CA GLN A 45 -3.30 -10.17 -7.96
C GLN A 45 -2.39 -9.03 -8.44
N ALA A 46 -1.60 -9.29 -9.47
CA ALA A 46 -0.81 -8.30 -10.19
C ALA A 46 -1.25 -8.22 -11.67
N GLN A 47 -0.95 -7.10 -12.30
CA GLN A 47 -1.19 -6.88 -13.72
C GLN A 47 0.11 -7.14 -14.48
N LEU A 48 0.05 -7.96 -15.54
CA LEU A 48 1.16 -8.11 -16.48
C LEU A 48 1.29 -6.85 -17.32
N LYS A 49 2.49 -6.26 -17.36
CA LYS A 49 2.77 -5.09 -18.20
C LYS A 49 3.13 -5.52 -19.64
N PRO A 50 2.79 -4.71 -20.66
CA PRO A 50 3.05 -5.05 -22.07
C PRO A 50 4.50 -5.43 -22.34
N ASP A 51 5.46 -4.71 -21.76
CA ASP A 51 6.90 -4.93 -22.00
C ASP A 51 7.40 -6.28 -21.48
N THR A 52 6.72 -6.87 -20.50
CA THR A 52 7.08 -8.18 -19.93
C THR A 52 6.30 -9.34 -20.55
N ALA A 53 5.21 -9.07 -21.27
CA ALA A 53 4.36 -10.10 -21.85
C ALA A 53 5.10 -11.06 -22.80
N PRO A 54 5.99 -10.59 -23.71
CA PRO A 54 6.75 -11.49 -24.58
C PRO A 54 7.66 -12.45 -23.81
N LYS A 55 8.28 -11.98 -22.70
CA LYS A 55 9.14 -12.81 -21.86
C LYS A 55 8.33 -13.87 -21.11
N LEU A 56 7.13 -13.51 -20.64
CA LEU A 56 6.26 -14.48 -19.97
C LEU A 56 5.78 -15.56 -20.94
N LEU A 57 5.41 -15.19 -22.18
CA LEU A 57 5.07 -16.15 -23.23
C LEU A 57 6.24 -17.07 -23.58
N ALA A 58 7.46 -16.54 -23.66
CA ALA A 58 8.65 -17.37 -23.85
C ALA A 58 8.85 -18.36 -22.69
N ALA A 59 8.58 -17.92 -21.46
CA ALA A 59 8.70 -18.75 -20.27
C ALA A 59 7.58 -19.81 -20.14
N LEU A 60 6.38 -19.50 -20.62
CA LEU A 60 5.19 -20.36 -20.61
C LEU A 60 4.58 -20.42 -22.03
N PRO A 61 5.19 -21.18 -22.96
CA PRO A 61 4.79 -21.16 -24.37
C PRO A 61 3.38 -21.71 -24.63
N ASP A 62 2.85 -22.50 -23.71
CA ASP A 62 1.48 -23.03 -23.76
C ASP A 62 0.42 -22.03 -23.22
N LEU A 63 0.81 -20.82 -22.82
CA LEU A 63 -0.10 -19.80 -22.28
C LEU A 63 -1.04 -19.30 -23.40
N PRO A 64 -2.35 -19.56 -23.32
CA PRO A 64 -3.30 -19.12 -24.33
C PRO A 64 -3.47 -17.59 -24.34
N ASP A 65 -3.76 -17.03 -25.51
CA ASP A 65 -3.96 -15.58 -25.69
C ASP A 65 -5.07 -15.02 -24.81
N ASP A 66 -6.17 -15.75 -24.60
CA ASP A 66 -7.26 -15.28 -23.73
C ASP A 66 -6.79 -15.06 -22.29
N LEU A 67 -5.97 -15.97 -21.77
CA LEU A 67 -5.39 -15.84 -20.43
C LEU A 67 -4.34 -14.75 -20.35
N LEU A 68 -3.52 -14.58 -21.39
CA LEU A 68 -2.55 -13.49 -21.46
C LEU A 68 -3.24 -12.12 -21.43
N GLN A 69 -4.27 -11.93 -22.27
CA GLN A 69 -5.07 -10.71 -22.29
C GLN A 69 -5.73 -10.45 -20.93
N GLU A 70 -6.22 -11.51 -20.28
CA GLU A 70 -6.73 -11.41 -18.93
C GLU A 70 -5.65 -10.96 -17.94
N MET A 71 -4.45 -11.55 -17.94
CA MET A 71 -3.34 -11.14 -17.07
C MET A 71 -2.93 -9.67 -17.25
N MET A 72 -3.10 -9.12 -18.46
CA MET A 72 -2.79 -7.71 -18.77
C MET A 72 -3.87 -6.73 -18.29
N ARG A 73 -5.06 -7.19 -17.89
CA ARG A 73 -6.10 -6.33 -17.30
C ARG A 73 -5.84 -6.10 -15.82
N PRO A 74 -6.06 -4.86 -15.30
CA PRO A 74 -6.01 -4.60 -13.86
C PRO A 74 -6.91 -5.59 -13.09
N PRO A 75 -6.37 -6.36 -12.13
CA PRO A 75 -7.17 -7.33 -11.41
C PRO A 75 -7.97 -6.68 -10.29
N LEU A 76 -9.15 -7.22 -9.99
CA LEU A 76 -9.76 -7.05 -8.68
C LEU A 76 -8.93 -7.88 -7.68
N ARG A 77 -8.10 -7.20 -6.89
CA ARG A 77 -7.25 -7.84 -5.87
C ARG A 77 -8.11 -8.32 -4.72
N SER A 78 -7.85 -9.54 -4.26
CA SER A 78 -8.61 -10.17 -3.17
C SER A 78 -7.86 -11.39 -2.67
N TYR A 79 -8.00 -11.73 -1.40
CA TYR A 79 -7.45 -12.96 -0.83
C TYR A 79 -8.55 -13.73 -0.12
N ASP A 80 -8.34 -15.03 0.08
CA ASP A 80 -9.24 -15.86 0.87
C ASP A 80 -8.94 -15.63 2.36
N PRO A 81 -9.89 -15.12 3.17
CA PRO A 81 -9.70 -14.88 4.59
C PRO A 81 -9.34 -16.15 5.38
N HIS A 82 -9.70 -17.34 4.89
CA HIS A 82 -9.40 -18.61 5.53
C HIS A 82 -7.94 -19.05 5.34
N LEU A 83 -7.14 -18.34 4.50
CA LEU A 83 -5.72 -18.64 4.33
C LEU A 83 -4.93 -18.60 5.63
N ILE A 84 -5.37 -17.84 6.63
CA ILE A 84 -4.73 -17.78 7.94
C ILE A 84 -4.76 -19.12 8.69
N GLN A 85 -5.61 -20.07 8.27
CA GLN A 85 -5.66 -21.42 8.82
C GLN A 85 -4.50 -22.30 8.30
N ASP A 86 -3.89 -21.94 7.17
CA ASP A 86 -2.69 -22.63 6.68
C ASP A 86 -1.49 -22.31 7.59
N PRO A 87 -0.76 -23.31 8.10
CA PRO A 87 0.37 -23.08 9.00
C PRO A 87 1.47 -22.19 8.42
N THR A 88 1.73 -22.23 7.11
CA THR A 88 2.79 -21.41 6.48
C THR A 88 2.40 -19.94 6.50
N ILE A 89 1.14 -19.64 6.15
CA ILE A 89 0.60 -18.28 6.16
C ILE A 89 0.45 -17.77 7.60
N TYR A 90 -0.02 -18.62 8.51
CA TYR A 90 -0.14 -18.29 9.93
C TYR A 90 1.19 -17.86 10.53
N ARG A 91 2.29 -18.60 10.30
CA ARG A 91 3.61 -18.25 10.83
C ARG A 91 4.16 -16.95 10.28
N LEU A 92 3.88 -16.64 9.01
CA LEU A 92 4.24 -15.34 8.44
C LEU A 92 3.48 -14.20 9.12
N ASN A 93 2.17 -14.37 9.33
CA ASN A 93 1.37 -13.37 10.05
C ASN A 93 1.83 -13.21 11.51
N GLU A 94 2.05 -14.31 12.22
CA GLU A 94 2.56 -14.32 13.60
C GLU A 94 3.91 -13.60 13.71
N ALA A 95 4.83 -13.84 12.78
CA ALA A 95 6.11 -13.12 12.75
C ALA A 95 5.90 -11.61 12.59
N VAL A 96 5.07 -11.17 11.63
CA VAL A 96 4.77 -9.75 11.43
C VAL A 96 4.13 -9.13 12.67
N MET A 97 3.23 -9.84 13.35
CA MET A 97 2.57 -9.34 14.55
C MET A 97 3.52 -9.26 15.75
N HIS A 98 4.39 -10.26 15.96
CA HIS A 98 5.36 -10.25 17.06
C HIS A 98 6.46 -9.19 16.88
N PHE A 99 6.97 -9.02 15.66
CA PHE A 99 8.03 -8.03 15.39
C PHE A 99 7.49 -6.64 15.03
N GLY A 100 6.17 -6.48 14.92
CA GLY A 100 5.55 -5.29 14.34
C GLY A 100 5.85 -3.99 15.08
N GLU A 101 5.80 -4.00 16.41
CA GLU A 101 6.10 -2.82 17.23
C GLU A 101 7.57 -2.41 17.08
N SER A 102 8.51 -3.35 17.18
CA SER A 102 9.93 -3.06 16.99
C SER A 102 10.28 -2.59 15.58
N ILE A 103 9.67 -3.20 14.54
CA ILE A 103 9.86 -2.75 13.15
C ILE A 103 9.33 -1.33 12.97
N LYS A 104 8.15 -1.02 13.54
CA LYS A 104 7.57 0.33 13.50
C LYS A 104 8.50 1.35 14.16
N GLU A 105 9.01 1.04 15.35
CA GLU A 105 9.93 1.92 16.07
C GLU A 105 11.21 2.17 15.28
N ILE A 106 11.86 1.13 14.75
CA ILE A 106 13.07 1.25 13.93
C ILE A 106 12.81 2.09 12.67
N ILE A 107 11.69 1.88 11.98
CA ILE A 107 11.31 2.71 10.81
C ILE A 107 11.18 4.17 11.22
N ASN A 108 10.58 4.45 12.38
CA ASN A 108 10.43 5.82 12.86
C ASN A 108 11.76 6.45 13.28
N GLU A 109 12.67 5.68 13.89
CA GLU A 109 14.02 6.14 14.23
C GLU A 109 14.84 6.50 12.99
N ASP A 110 14.81 5.62 11.98
CA ASP A 110 15.65 5.75 10.78
C ASP A 110 15.08 6.70 9.73
N PHE A 111 13.75 6.77 9.58
CA PHE A 111 13.08 7.50 8.50
C PHE A 111 12.14 8.61 8.98
N GLY A 112 11.66 8.56 10.22
CA GLY A 112 10.65 9.47 10.78
C GLY A 112 9.21 8.94 10.67
N ASP A 113 8.22 9.78 11.00
CA ASP A 113 6.81 9.40 10.99
C ASP A 113 6.28 9.11 9.57
N GLY A 114 5.97 7.85 9.30
CA GLY A 114 5.52 7.38 7.99
C GLY A 114 5.29 5.88 7.92
N ILE A 115 5.21 5.35 6.70
CA ILE A 115 4.98 3.91 6.45
C ILE A 115 5.87 3.36 5.33
N MET A 116 6.11 2.05 5.37
CA MET A 116 6.58 1.29 4.22
C MET A 116 5.38 0.96 3.31
N SER A 117 5.40 1.45 2.07
CA SER A 117 4.37 1.20 1.06
C SER A 117 4.26 -0.29 0.70
N ALA A 118 3.03 -0.78 0.51
CA ALA A 118 2.71 -2.09 -0.06
C ALA A 118 2.29 -2.02 -1.55
N ILE A 119 2.44 -0.86 -2.20
CA ILE A 119 2.09 -0.64 -3.62
C ILE A 119 3.36 -0.49 -4.46
N ASP A 120 4.17 0.53 -4.16
CA ASP A 120 5.56 0.61 -4.61
C ASP A 120 6.39 -0.30 -3.70
N PHE A 121 6.38 -1.59 -4.04
CA PHE A 121 6.79 -2.69 -3.18
C PHE A 121 7.29 -3.89 -3.99
N TYR A 122 8.43 -4.42 -3.58
CA TYR A 122 9.02 -5.64 -4.10
C TYR A 122 9.03 -6.72 -3.02
N CYS A 123 8.81 -7.96 -3.45
CA CYS A 123 8.82 -9.12 -2.57
C CYS A 123 9.50 -10.29 -3.26
N SER A 124 10.40 -10.98 -2.56
CA SER A 124 11.03 -12.23 -3.00
C SER A 124 11.07 -13.24 -1.87
N VAL A 125 11.16 -14.52 -2.23
CA VAL A 125 11.42 -15.61 -1.29
C VAL A 125 12.60 -16.42 -1.78
N ASP A 126 13.65 -16.49 -0.96
CA ASP A 126 14.90 -17.15 -1.31
C ASP A 126 15.22 -18.27 -0.33
N LYS A 127 15.77 -19.38 -0.84
CA LYS A 127 16.28 -20.48 -0.01
C LYS A 127 17.77 -20.25 0.21
N ILE A 128 18.18 -20.16 1.47
CA ILE A 128 19.59 -20.06 1.87
C ILE A 128 19.97 -21.21 2.81
N LYS A 129 21.27 -21.40 3.03
CA LYS A 129 21.78 -22.22 4.14
C LYS A 129 22.14 -21.33 5.32
N GLY A 130 21.60 -21.63 6.50
CA GLY A 130 21.94 -20.96 7.75
C GLY A 130 23.34 -21.32 8.24
N ALA A 131 23.82 -20.58 9.24
CA ALA A 131 25.11 -20.85 9.89
C ALA A 131 25.17 -22.25 10.55
N ASP A 132 24.01 -22.80 10.92
CA ASP A 132 23.86 -24.16 11.44
C ASP A 132 23.77 -25.24 10.33
N GLY A 133 23.95 -24.85 9.07
CA GLY A 133 23.87 -25.72 7.90
C GLY A 133 22.45 -26.07 7.45
N LYS A 134 21.41 -25.65 8.18
CA LYS A 134 20.01 -25.95 7.85
C LYS A 134 19.48 -25.01 6.78
N GLU A 135 18.50 -25.48 6.02
CA GLU A 135 17.80 -24.63 5.06
C GLU A 135 17.01 -23.54 5.80
N ARG A 136 17.05 -22.32 5.26
CA ARG A 136 16.25 -21.19 5.74
C ARG A 136 15.54 -20.55 4.55
N ALA A 137 14.32 -20.08 4.78
CA ALA A 137 13.63 -19.20 3.87
C ALA A 137 13.91 -17.75 4.27
N VAL A 138 14.37 -16.94 3.32
CA VAL A 138 14.50 -15.50 3.45
C VAL A 138 13.33 -14.89 2.69
N ILE A 139 12.58 -14.02 3.35
CA ILE A 139 11.55 -13.21 2.72
C ILE A 139 12.06 -11.77 2.76
N THR A 140 12.17 -11.15 1.60
CA THR A 140 12.57 -9.74 1.50
C THR A 140 11.33 -8.92 1.18
N PHE A 141 11.08 -7.91 2.02
CA PHE A 141 10.08 -6.87 1.82
C PHE A 141 10.81 -5.55 1.59
N ASP A 142 10.74 -5.04 0.36
CA ASP A 142 11.39 -3.80 -0.05
C ASP A 142 10.31 -2.83 -0.53
N GLY A 143 9.92 -1.91 0.35
CA GLY A 143 8.85 -0.95 0.09
C GLY A 143 9.33 0.49 0.18
N LYS A 144 8.80 1.33 -0.70
CA LYS A 144 9.06 2.77 -0.65
C LYS A 144 8.56 3.37 0.67
N TYR A 145 9.41 4.15 1.33
CA TYR A 145 9.00 4.94 2.48
C TYR A 145 8.11 6.12 2.06
N LEU A 146 7.00 6.32 2.77
CA LEU A 146 6.04 7.40 2.58
C LEU A 146 5.88 8.17 3.90
N PRO A 147 6.39 9.41 4.00
CA PRO A 147 6.25 10.21 5.21
C PRO A 147 4.81 10.70 5.38
N HIS A 148 4.36 10.81 6.63
CA HIS A 148 3.13 11.54 6.94
C HIS A 148 3.34 13.03 6.68
N THR A 149 2.40 13.63 5.94
CA THR A 149 2.44 15.06 5.61
C THR A 149 1.58 15.83 6.60
N GLU A 150 2.17 16.83 7.26
CA GLU A 150 1.42 17.82 8.02
C GLU A 150 0.50 18.62 7.09
N GLN A 151 -0.79 18.65 7.40
CA GLN A 151 -1.80 19.20 6.52
C GLN A 151 -1.94 20.72 6.71
N HIS A 152 -1.08 21.46 6.04
CA HIS A 152 -1.20 22.92 5.96
C HIS A 152 -2.27 23.32 4.95
N LEU A 153 -3.20 24.19 5.35
CA LEU A 153 -4.24 24.72 4.45
C LEU A 153 -3.64 25.41 3.22
N SER A 154 -2.50 26.09 3.38
CA SER A 154 -1.74 26.68 2.28
C SER A 154 -1.25 25.66 1.24
N SER A 155 -1.05 24.41 1.66
CA SER A 155 -0.62 23.29 0.81
C SER A 155 -1.79 22.51 0.19
N CYS A 156 -3.04 22.82 0.55
CA CYS A 156 -4.24 22.25 -0.07
C CYS A 156 -5.21 23.35 -0.54
N PRO A 157 -4.99 23.94 -1.73
CA PRO A 157 -5.84 25.01 -2.26
C PRO A 157 -7.31 24.62 -2.44
N SER A 158 -7.58 23.32 -2.64
CA SER A 158 -8.94 22.77 -2.75
C SER A 158 -9.59 22.48 -1.40
N CYS A 159 -8.85 22.50 -0.29
CA CYS A 159 -9.37 22.37 1.06
C CYS A 159 -9.90 23.73 1.55
N LEU A 160 -10.91 24.26 0.88
CA LEU A 160 -11.55 25.53 1.26
C LEU A 160 -12.46 25.33 2.47
N PHE A 161 -12.29 26.23 3.44
CA PHE A 161 -13.10 26.36 4.65
C PHE A 161 -14.60 26.16 4.38
N ILE A 162 -15.23 25.28 5.16
CA ILE A 162 -16.68 25.27 5.35
C ILE A 162 -17.04 26.68 5.86
N GLY A 163 -17.91 27.35 5.11
CA GLY A 163 -18.01 28.80 5.11
C GLY A 163 -18.33 29.43 6.47
N HIS A 164 -17.68 30.55 6.73
CA HIS A 164 -18.41 31.73 7.20
C HIS A 164 -18.46 32.71 6.05
N HIS A 165 -19.58 32.71 5.33
CA HIS A 165 -20.05 33.91 4.66
C HIS A 165 -20.24 34.97 5.76
N VAL A 166 -19.22 35.79 6.00
CA VAL A 166 -19.47 37.12 6.54
C VAL A 166 -19.99 37.91 5.35
N GLY A 167 -21.30 37.85 5.14
CA GLY A 167 -21.99 38.88 4.37
C GLY A 167 -21.66 40.25 4.97
N PRO A 168 -21.79 41.35 4.21
CA PRO A 168 -21.45 42.67 4.71
C PRO A 168 -22.18 42.89 6.04
N GLN A 169 -21.41 43.14 7.10
CA GLN A 169 -21.92 43.52 8.41
C GLN A 169 -22.76 44.78 8.20
N VAL A 170 -24.08 44.64 8.25
CA VAL A 170 -24.96 45.79 8.44
C VAL A 170 -24.78 46.17 9.90
N GLU A 171 -24.07 47.26 10.17
CA GLU A 171 -24.00 47.83 11.51
C GLU A 171 -25.43 48.06 12.04
N PRO A 172 -25.81 47.50 13.20
CA PRO A 172 -27.01 47.96 13.86
C PRO A 172 -26.78 49.38 14.35
N ALA A 173 -27.69 50.27 13.99
CA ALA A 173 -27.68 51.68 14.39
C ALA A 173 -27.41 51.81 15.90
N ALA A 174 -26.49 52.71 16.23
CA ALA A 174 -26.12 53.03 17.60
C ALA A 174 -27.34 53.53 18.40
N GLU A 175 -27.89 52.67 19.27
CA GLU A 175 -28.65 53.14 20.42
C GLU A 175 -27.68 53.45 21.55
N SER A 176 -27.58 54.73 21.88
CA SER A 176 -26.79 55.28 22.97
C SER A 176 -27.26 54.73 24.32
N ASN A 177 -26.44 53.89 24.96
CA ASN A 177 -26.60 53.54 26.37
C ASN A 177 -25.31 53.89 27.15
N PRO A 178 -25.33 54.88 28.06
CA PRO A 178 -24.12 55.46 28.66
C PRO A 178 -23.47 54.61 29.77
N LEU A 179 -23.70 53.30 29.82
CA LEU A 179 -23.17 52.42 30.88
C LEU A 179 -22.00 51.51 30.47
N ASN A 180 -21.57 51.51 29.21
CA ASN A 180 -20.49 50.63 28.74
C ASN A 180 -19.09 51.27 28.66
N SER A 181 -18.91 52.53 29.11
CA SER A 181 -17.61 53.22 29.10
C SER A 181 -16.70 52.89 30.29
N LEU A 182 -17.14 52.05 31.25
CA LEU A 182 -16.39 51.79 32.49
C LEU A 182 -15.69 50.42 32.55
N ILE A 183 -15.76 49.61 31.50
CA ILE A 183 -15.12 48.28 31.48
C ILE A 183 -13.90 48.23 30.56
N TYR A 184 -13.77 49.14 29.59
CA TYR A 184 -12.68 49.10 28.61
C TYR A 184 -11.38 49.80 29.03
N ASP A 185 -11.37 50.58 30.12
CA ASP A 185 -10.17 51.29 30.59
C ASP A 185 -9.32 50.53 31.63
N THR A 186 -9.77 49.36 32.12
CA THR A 186 -9.06 48.64 33.20
C THR A 186 -8.10 47.54 32.72
N VAL A 187 -8.10 47.18 31.43
CA VAL A 187 -7.27 46.05 30.92
C VAL A 187 -5.99 46.52 30.21
N LYS A 188 -5.79 47.82 30.00
CA LYS A 188 -4.59 48.36 29.30
C LYS A 188 -3.41 48.73 30.20
N LEU A 189 -3.44 48.43 31.50
CA LEU A 189 -2.41 48.88 32.46
C LEU A 189 -1.56 47.77 33.12
N THR A 190 -1.65 46.52 32.66
CA THR A 190 -0.91 45.38 33.27
C THR A 190 0.01 44.62 32.31
N THR A 191 0.56 45.30 31.29
CA THR A 191 1.62 44.72 30.44
C THR A 191 2.79 45.69 30.23
N LEU A 192 3.30 46.23 31.35
CA LEU A 192 4.64 46.78 31.46
C LEU A 192 5.13 46.52 32.90
N CYS A 193 6.32 45.93 33.02
CA CYS A 193 7.00 45.41 34.22
C CYS A 193 6.60 43.99 34.68
N CYS A 194 7.22 42.98 34.05
CA CYS A 194 8.15 42.03 34.68
C CYS A 194 8.94 41.31 33.58
#